data_AF-A0A958CIR7-F1
#
_entry.id   AF-A0A958CIR7-F1
#
_cell.length_a   1.000
_cell.length_b   1.000
_cell.length_c   1.000
_cell.angle_alpha   90.00
_cell.angle_beta   90.00
_cell.angle_gamma   90.00
#
_symmetry.space_group_name_H-M   'P 1'
#
loop_
_entity.id
_entity.type
_entity.pdbx_description
1 polymer ?
#
loop_
_entity_poly.entity_id
_entity_poly.type
_entity_poly.pdbx_seq_one_letter_code
_entity_poly.pdbx_strand_id
1 'polypeptide(L)'
;ILEGLAEALETGDYSSGRAELVAEPGAGFKYSGAGYTVAQMVLEDVTGEPFASFVQREITDPLGAVSIRWAWTPELAARAPTPYGNEIQPLEKRQLAVQG
;
A
#
# COMPACT_ATOMS: atom_id res chain seq x y z
N ILE A 1 1.41 -3.61 -14.30
CA ILE A 1 1.72 -4.95 -13.74
C ILE A 1 3.21 -5.12 -13.43
N LEU A 2 4.15 -4.83 -14.35
CA LEU A 2 5.59 -5.10 -14.10
C LEU A 2 6.31 -4.11 -13.16
N GLU A 3 5.92 -2.83 -13.12
CA GLU A 3 6.62 -1.83 -12.27
C GLU A 3 6.28 -2.00 -10.78
N GLY A 4 5.00 -2.13 -10.43
CA GLY A 4 4.58 -2.32 -9.03
C GLY A 4 5.05 -3.64 -8.42
N LEU A 5 5.18 -4.70 -9.22
CA LEU A 5 5.74 -5.98 -8.77
C LEU A 5 7.25 -5.86 -8.55
N ALA A 6 7.98 -5.16 -9.40
CA ALA A 6 9.41 -4.89 -9.19
C ALA A 6 9.64 -4.08 -7.91
N GLU A 7 8.87 -3.01 -7.67
CA GLU A 7 8.96 -2.18 -6.46
C GLU A 7 8.55 -2.95 -5.20
N ALA A 8 7.50 -3.77 -5.26
CA ALA A 8 7.08 -4.63 -4.15
C ALA A 8 8.14 -5.67 -3.77
N LEU A 9 8.81 -6.24 -4.78
CA LEU A 9 9.92 -7.16 -4.57
C LEU A 9 11.14 -6.40 -4.05
N GLU A 10 11.40 -5.18 -4.53
CA GLU A 10 12.53 -4.34 -4.15
C GLU A 10 12.42 -3.68 -2.77
N THR A 11 11.22 -3.58 -2.20
CA THR A 11 10.96 -2.96 -0.89
C THR A 11 10.87 -3.97 0.26
N GLY A 12 11.33 -5.20 0.03
CA GLY A 12 11.37 -6.28 1.02
C GLY A 12 11.85 -5.83 2.41
N ASP A 13 10.99 -6.09 3.40
CA ASP A 13 11.10 -5.87 4.85
C ASP A 13 12.46 -5.32 5.31
N TYR A 14 12.59 -3.99 5.35
CA TYR A 14 13.66 -3.15 5.90
C TYR A 14 15.15 -3.58 5.70
N SER A 15 15.49 -4.64 4.94
CA SER A 15 16.82 -5.25 5.06
C SER A 15 17.40 -6.08 3.89
N SER A 16 16.75 -6.26 2.74
CA SER A 16 17.47 -6.88 1.59
C SER A 16 16.93 -6.62 0.20
N GLY A 17 15.78 -5.95 0.08
CA GLY A 17 15.23 -5.50 -1.20
C GLY A 17 14.92 -6.61 -2.21
N ARG A 18 14.67 -7.85 -1.75
CA ARG A 18 14.03 -8.89 -2.56
C ARG A 18 13.04 -9.67 -1.69
N ALA A 19 11.79 -9.79 -2.15
CA ALA A 19 10.85 -10.70 -1.51
C ALA A 19 11.17 -12.13 -1.92
N GLU A 20 11.52 -12.96 -0.93
CA GLU A 20 11.87 -14.37 -1.12
C GLU A 20 10.94 -15.27 -0.30
N LEU A 21 10.73 -16.50 -0.77
CA LEU A 21 10.06 -17.52 0.01
C LEU A 21 10.97 -17.96 1.16
N VAL A 22 10.55 -17.70 2.39
CA VAL A 22 11.30 -18.04 3.61
C VAL A 22 10.73 -19.27 4.34
N ALA A 23 9.57 -19.75 3.92
CA ALA A 23 8.90 -20.94 4.43
C ALA A 23 7.86 -21.43 3.40
N GLU A 24 7.41 -22.69 3.53
CA GLU A 24 6.30 -23.22 2.74
C GLU A 24 4.99 -22.45 3.02
N PRO A 25 4.12 -22.24 2.00
CA PRO A 25 2.82 -21.61 2.21
C PRO A 25 1.99 -22.33 3.28
N GLY A 26 1.45 -21.58 4.23
CA GLY A 26 0.63 -22.12 5.32
C GLY A 26 1.42 -22.72 6.49
N ALA A 27 2.77 -22.78 6.43
CA ALA A 27 3.60 -23.26 7.54
C ALA A 27 3.61 -22.32 8.76
N GLY A 28 3.20 -21.05 8.58
CA GLY A 28 3.11 -20.06 9.64
C GLY A 28 2.77 -18.67 9.11
N PHE A 29 2.75 -17.69 10.01
CA PHE A 29 2.54 -16.28 9.66
C PHE A 29 3.83 -15.48 9.83
N LYS A 30 4.17 -14.67 8.83
CA LYS A 30 5.23 -13.68 8.88
C LYS A 30 4.71 -12.38 8.28
N TYR A 31 4.85 -11.27 9.00
CA TYR A 31 4.53 -9.95 8.45
C TYR A 31 5.41 -9.66 7.23
N SER A 32 4.82 -9.19 6.14
CA SER A 32 5.53 -8.95 4.89
C SER A 32 4.82 -7.86 4.09
N GLY A 33 5.45 -6.68 3.99
CA GLY A 33 4.96 -5.60 3.13
C GLY A 33 4.78 -6.06 1.69
N ALA A 34 5.78 -6.76 1.14
CA ALA A 34 5.73 -7.34 -0.21
C ALA A 34 4.57 -8.33 -0.39
N GLY A 35 4.27 -9.14 0.64
CA GLY A 35 3.12 -10.05 0.62
C GLY A 35 1.78 -9.31 0.50
N TYR A 36 1.62 -8.18 1.19
CA TYR A 36 0.44 -7.33 1.06
C TYR A 36 0.36 -6.64 -0.31
N THR A 37 1.48 -6.25 -0.91
CA THR A 37 1.47 -5.70 -2.28
C THR A 37 1.08 -6.76 -3.31
N VAL A 38 1.52 -8.02 -3.15
CA VAL A 38 1.05 -9.13 -3.98
C VAL A 38 -0.47 -9.31 -3.84
N ALA A 39 -1.01 -9.22 -2.62
CA ALA A 39 -2.45 -9.29 -2.41
C ALA A 39 -3.20 -8.15 -3.13
N GLN A 40 -2.68 -6.92 -3.09
CA GLN A 40 -3.22 -5.80 -3.87
C GLN A 40 -3.23 -6.11 -5.38
N MET A 41 -2.11 -6.59 -5.93
CA MET A 41 -2.02 -6.92 -7.37
C MET A 41 -2.98 -8.03 -7.79
N VAL A 42 -3.16 -9.05 -6.94
CA VAL A 42 -4.15 -10.11 -7.20
C VAL A 42 -5.57 -9.53 -7.25
N LEU A 43 -5.90 -8.58 -6.37
CA LEU A 43 -7.20 -7.91 -6.42
C LEU A 43 -7.38 -7.15 -7.72
N GLU A 44 -6.40 -6.35 -8.13
CA GLU A 44 -6.45 -5.58 -9.40
C GLU A 44 -6.56 -6.50 -10.62
N ASP A 45 -5.81 -7.60 -10.66
CA ASP A 45 -5.81 -8.56 -11.77
C ASP A 45 -7.14 -9.32 -11.88
N VAL A 46 -7.67 -9.81 -10.75
CA VAL A 46 -8.93 -10.58 -10.73
C VAL A 46 -10.14 -9.70 -11.02
N THR A 47 -10.11 -8.44 -10.58
CA THR A 47 -11.26 -7.54 -10.69
C THR A 47 -11.23 -6.67 -11.94
N GLY A 48 -10.05 -6.44 -12.51
CA GLY A 48 -9.84 -5.52 -13.62
C GLY A 48 -10.00 -4.05 -13.25
N GLU A 49 -10.03 -3.69 -11.96
CA GLU A 49 -10.15 -2.32 -11.50
C GLU A 49 -8.91 -1.89 -10.67
N PRO A 50 -8.54 -0.60 -10.67
CA PRO A 50 -7.48 -0.10 -9.80
C PRO A 50 -7.82 -0.33 -8.33
N PHE A 51 -6.83 -0.64 -7.50
CA PHE A 51 -7.06 -0.97 -6.09
C PHE A 51 -7.76 0.15 -5.31
N ALA A 52 -7.46 1.41 -5.65
CA ALA A 52 -8.15 2.56 -5.06
C ALA A 52 -9.67 2.53 -5.32
N SER A 53 -10.09 2.15 -6.53
CA SER A 53 -11.50 1.99 -6.90
C SER A 53 -12.13 0.80 -6.20
N PHE A 54 -11.41 -0.34 -6.14
CA PHE A 54 -11.86 -1.52 -5.40
C PHE A 54 -12.14 -1.20 -3.93
N VAL A 55 -11.17 -0.59 -3.23
CA VAL A 55 -11.31 -0.21 -1.82
C VAL A 55 -12.46 0.78 -1.63
N GLN A 56 -12.64 1.72 -2.55
CA GLN A 56 -13.75 2.66 -2.45
C GLN A 56 -15.10 1.94 -2.52
N ARG A 57 -15.27 1.10 -3.54
CA ARG A 57 -16.51 0.38 -3.85
C ARG A 57 -16.88 -0.67 -2.79
N GLU A 58 -15.90 -1.44 -2.32
CA GLU A 58 -16.12 -2.59 -1.42
C GLU A 58 -16.04 -2.22 0.07
N ILE A 59 -15.35 -1.13 0.43
CA ILE A 59 -15.06 -0.79 1.82
C ILE A 59 -15.61 0.58 2.19
N THR A 60 -15.13 1.67 1.57
CA THR A 60 -15.42 3.00 2.10
C THR A 60 -16.83 3.49 1.78
N ASP A 61 -17.36 3.18 0.59
CA ASP A 61 -18.71 3.57 0.21
C ASP A 61 -19.78 2.87 1.07
N PRO A 62 -19.72 1.54 1.30
CA PRO A 62 -20.64 0.84 2.21
C PRO A 62 -20.60 1.38 3.66
N LEU A 63 -19.43 1.87 4.10
CA LEU A 63 -19.26 2.45 5.43
C LEU A 63 -19.61 3.95 5.50
N GLY A 64 -19.92 4.61 4.37
CA GLY A 64 -20.08 6.06 4.31
C GLY A 64 -18.81 6.85 4.68
N ALA A 65 -17.64 6.23 4.56
CA ALA A 65 -16.36 6.77 5.02
C ALA A 65 -15.76 7.76 4.01
N VAL A 66 -16.31 8.98 3.96
CA VAL A 66 -15.92 10.00 2.96
C VAL A 66 -14.54 10.64 3.16
N SER A 67 -13.88 10.41 4.30
CA SER A 67 -12.54 10.93 4.58
C SER A 67 -11.43 9.87 4.51
N ILE A 68 -11.76 8.62 4.16
CA ILE A 68 -10.78 7.54 3.98
C ILE A 68 -10.60 7.33 2.48
N ARG A 69 -9.38 7.49 1.97
CA ARG A 69 -9.05 7.35 0.55
C ARG A 69 -7.72 6.61 0.42
N TRP A 70 -7.63 5.75 -0.60
CA TRP A 70 -6.37 5.13 -0.98
C TRP A 70 -5.50 6.08 -1.82
N ALA A 71 -6.14 6.82 -2.72
CA ALA A 71 -5.47 7.82 -3.54
C ALA A 71 -5.24 9.14 -2.77
N TRP A 72 -4.08 9.75 -2.97
CA TRP A 72 -3.75 11.05 -2.42
C TRP A 72 -4.43 12.16 -3.25
N THR A 73 -5.25 12.99 -2.61
CA THR A 73 -5.90 14.14 -3.26
C THR A 73 -5.44 15.46 -2.63
N PRO A 74 -5.54 16.61 -3.34
CA PRO A 74 -5.20 17.92 -2.78
C PRO A 74 -5.96 18.24 -1.49
N GLU A 75 -7.22 17.82 -1.38
CA GLU A 75 -8.07 18.03 -0.20
C GLU A 75 -7.56 17.22 1.00
N LEU A 76 -7.14 15.97 0.77
CA LEU A 76 -6.54 15.15 1.81
C LEU A 76 -5.18 15.73 2.23
N ALA A 77 -4.37 16.17 1.26
CA ALA A 77 -3.08 16.80 1.50
C ALA A 77 -3.21 18.06 2.38
N ALA A 78 -4.23 18.88 2.14
CA ALA A 78 -4.50 20.08 2.92
C ALA A 78 -4.88 19.78 4.38
N ARG A 79 -5.51 18.63 4.64
CA ARG A 79 -5.97 18.22 5.98
C ARG A 79 -4.98 17.31 6.71
N ALA A 80 -4.01 16.72 6.00
CA ALA A 80 -3.06 15.78 6.58
C ALA A 80 -2.14 16.47 7.61
N PRO A 81 -1.82 15.80 8.74
CA PRO A 81 -0.87 16.33 9.70
C PRO A 81 0.55 16.40 9.11
N THR A 82 1.40 17.25 9.68
CA THR A 82 2.83 17.28 9.35
C THR A 82 3.52 16.05 9.94
N PRO A 83 4.16 15.19 9.12
CA PRO A 83 4.96 14.09 9.64
C PRO A 83 6.27 14.60 10.22
N TYR A 84 6.78 13.93 11.26
CA TYR A 84 8.05 14.25 11.91
C TYR A 84 8.97 13.03 11.95
N GLY A 85 10.26 13.26 11.71
CA GLY A 85 11.30 12.24 11.82
C GLY A 85 11.71 11.96 13.27
N ASN A 86 12.65 11.03 13.44
CA ASN A 86 13.16 10.64 14.76
C ASN A 86 13.83 11.79 15.54
N GLU A 87 14.31 12.82 14.84
CA GLU A 87 14.91 14.01 15.44
C GLU A 87 13.91 15.18 15.53
N ILE A 88 12.61 14.91 15.35
CA ILE A 88 11.52 15.89 15.41
C ILE A 88 11.68 16.99 14.34
N GLN A 89 12.36 16.68 13.23
CA GLN A 89 12.33 17.52 12.05
C GLN A 89 11.04 17.27 11.24
N PRO A 90 10.41 18.31 10.66
CA PRO A 90 9.28 18.10 9.77
C PRO A 90 9.75 17.37 8.50
N LEU A 91 8.91 16.47 8.01
CA LEU A 91 9.13 15.73 6.76
C LEU A 91 8.09 16.17 5.71
N GLU A 92 8.46 16.03 4.44
CA GLU A 92 7.50 16.15 3.34
C GLU A 92 6.43 15.07 3.43
N LYS A 93 5.18 15.45 3.14
CA LYS A 93 4.09 14.47 3.02
C LYS A 93 4.38 13.62 1.79
N ARG A 94 4.56 12.31 1.99
CA ARG A 94 4.77 11.35 0.90
C ARG A 94 3.62 10.38 0.82
N GLN A 95 3.20 10.07 -0.40
CA GLN A 95 2.37 8.92 -0.64
C GLN A 95 3.26 7.67 -0.64
N LEU A 96 2.97 6.74 0.26
CA LEU A 96 3.78 5.53 0.47
C LEU A 96 3.24 4.31 -0.31
N ALA A 97 2.05 4.40 -0.89
CA ALA A 97 1.45 3.34 -1.67
C ALA A 97 1.55 3.65 -3.17
N VAL A 98 2.00 2.66 -3.94
CA VAL A 98 1.98 2.70 -5.41
C VAL A 98 0.52 2.83 -5.87
N GLN A 99 0.25 3.83 -6.71
CA GLN A 99 -0.99 3.89 -7.48
C GLN A 99 -0.69 3.29 -8.85
N GLY A 100 -1.44 2.24 -9.23
CA GLY A 100 -1.41 1.67 -10.58
C GLY A 100 -2.05 2.58 -11.61
#